data_AF-A0A6F8X1A4-F1
#
_entry.id   AF-A0A6F8X1A4-F1
#
_cell.length_a   1.000
_cell.length_b   1.000
_cell.length_c   1.000
_cell.angle_alpha   90.00
_cell.angle_beta   90.00
_cell.angle_gamma   90.00
#
_symmetry.space_group_name_H-M   'P 1'
#
loop_
_entity.id
_entity.type
_entity.pdbx_description
1 polymer ?
#
loop_
_entity_poly.entity_id
_entity_poly.type
_entity_poly.pdbx_seq_one_letter_code
_entity_poly.pdbx_strand_id
1 'polypeptide(L)'
;AIIVEPPGGLPPVDREYYVGQAEWYLGAVVAKDDPANVTGGLADYAELDMALAGDERPNLYTFNGYKTALADNPLRATEGNRVRIFFVNGGPNKISNFHFIGQIFDKVAVGLPRPTQMQMNEETMAVTPGSAAMFEMETLVPGKYLV
;
A
#
# COMPACT_ATOMS: atom_id res chain seq x y z
N ALA A 1 6.77 5.08 5.48
CA ALA A 1 7.24 6.09 4.49
C ALA A 1 7.88 7.25 5.23
N ILE A 2 8.80 7.97 4.59
CA ILE A 2 9.15 9.33 4.99
C ILE A 2 8.72 10.26 3.86
N ILE A 3 8.00 11.32 4.20
CA ILE A 3 7.58 12.36 3.24
C ILE A 3 8.37 13.60 3.60
N VAL A 4 9.17 14.09 2.65
CA VAL A 4 9.91 15.34 2.80
C VAL A 4 9.23 16.35 1.88
N GLU A 5 8.39 17.19 2.47
CA GLU A 5 7.64 18.19 1.70
C GLU A 5 8.56 19.28 1.15
N PRO A 6 8.24 19.83 -0.04
CA PRO A 6 8.95 20.99 -0.55
C PRO A 6 8.69 22.23 0.33
N PRO A 7 9.52 23.28 0.22
CA PRO A 7 9.19 24.57 0.81
C PRO A 7 7.79 25.04 0.36
N GLY A 8 6.94 25.42 1.31
CA GLY A 8 5.54 25.80 1.05
C GLY A 8 4.53 24.65 1.14
N GLY A 9 5.00 23.41 1.30
CA GLY A 9 4.17 22.22 1.46
C GLY A 9 3.56 21.71 0.16
N LEU A 10 2.92 20.55 0.25
CA LEU A 10 2.10 20.01 -0.83
C LEU A 10 0.77 20.78 -0.94
N PRO A 11 0.15 20.86 -2.14
CA PRO A 11 -1.19 21.43 -2.28
C PRO A 11 -2.18 20.75 -1.33
N PRO A 12 -3.11 21.48 -0.69
CA PRO A 12 -4.06 20.87 0.21
C PRO A 12 -5.03 19.93 -0.53
N VAL A 13 -5.45 18.90 0.18
CA VAL A 13 -6.50 17.93 -0.20
C VAL A 13 -7.41 17.70 1.01
N ASP A 14 -8.58 17.09 0.81
CA ASP A 14 -9.55 16.89 1.88
C ASP A 14 -9.18 15.73 2.82
N ARG A 15 -8.51 14.71 2.27
CA ARG A 15 -8.07 13.51 3.01
C ARG A 15 -6.70 13.04 2.55
N GLU A 16 -5.86 12.67 3.49
CA GLU A 16 -4.59 12.00 3.24
C GLU A 16 -4.57 10.62 3.89
N TYR A 17 -4.04 9.62 3.19
CA TYR A 17 -3.88 8.25 3.68
C TYR A 17 -2.48 7.71 3.47
N TYR A 18 -2.12 6.74 4.29
CA TYR A 18 -0.95 5.89 4.10
C TYR A 18 -1.38 4.46 3.79
N VAL A 19 -0.75 3.87 2.77
CA VAL A 19 -0.92 2.46 2.42
C VAL A 19 0.45 1.87 2.12
N GLY A 20 0.81 0.78 2.78
CA GLY A 20 2.04 0.03 2.54
C GLY A 20 1.73 -1.37 2.04
N GLN A 21 2.23 -1.74 0.85
CA GLN A 21 2.24 -3.13 0.40
C GLN A 21 3.51 -3.85 0.88
N ALA A 22 3.36 -5.11 1.24
CA ALA A 22 4.46 -6.05 1.39
C ALA A 22 4.03 -7.44 0.93
N GLU A 23 4.99 -8.23 0.46
CA GLU A 23 4.83 -9.67 0.31
C GLU A 23 5.67 -10.43 1.33
N TRP A 24 5.20 -11.62 1.68
CA TRP A 24 5.79 -12.45 2.73
C TRP A 24 6.07 -13.86 2.23
N TYR A 25 7.16 -14.43 2.74
CA TYR A 25 7.65 -15.76 2.40
C TYR A 25 7.63 -16.60 3.67
N LEU A 26 6.44 -17.11 3.99
CA LEU A 26 6.18 -17.75 5.28
C LEU A 26 6.49 -19.25 5.21
N GLY A 27 7.32 -19.72 6.14
CA GLY A 27 7.65 -21.12 6.33
C GLY A 27 6.70 -21.80 7.31
N ALA A 28 7.21 -22.82 8.01
CA ALA A 28 6.43 -23.57 8.99
C ALA A 28 5.90 -22.68 10.13
N VAL A 29 4.72 -23.01 10.62
CA VAL A 29 4.11 -22.29 11.75
C VAL A 29 4.88 -22.62 13.03
N VAL A 30 5.42 -21.59 13.68
CA VAL A 30 6.36 -21.74 14.82
C VAL A 30 5.64 -21.78 16.16
N ALA A 31 4.30 -21.87 16.20
CA ALA A 31 3.52 -21.84 17.45
C ALA A 31 4.02 -22.91 18.44
N LYS A 32 4.98 -22.52 19.28
CA LYS A 32 5.61 -23.33 20.31
C LYS A 32 4.64 -23.41 21.46
N ASP A 33 3.69 -24.32 21.37
CA ASP A 33 2.97 -24.90 22.51
C ASP A 33 1.53 -24.37 22.77
N ASP A 34 1.05 -23.29 22.11
CA ASP A 34 -0.37 -22.91 22.17
C ASP A 34 -0.84 -22.00 21.00
N PRO A 35 -1.33 -22.57 19.88
CA PRO A 35 -1.83 -21.79 18.75
C PRO A 35 -3.10 -20.97 19.05
N ALA A 36 -3.78 -21.20 20.19
CA ALA A 36 -4.95 -20.42 20.59
C ALA A 36 -4.60 -19.18 21.44
N ASN A 37 -3.36 -19.07 21.95
CA ASN A 37 -2.90 -17.96 22.81
C ASN A 37 -1.72 -17.15 22.23
N VAL A 38 -1.37 -17.34 20.96
CA VAL A 38 -0.44 -16.43 20.29
C VAL A 38 -1.14 -15.08 20.11
N THR A 39 -0.64 -14.04 20.77
CA THR A 39 -1.17 -12.66 20.68
C THR A 39 -0.28 -11.75 19.83
N GLY A 40 0.73 -12.35 19.18
CA GLY A 40 1.83 -11.69 18.49
C GLY A 40 1.60 -11.36 17.01
N GLY A 41 2.61 -10.80 16.36
CA GLY A 41 2.62 -10.47 14.93
C GLY A 41 3.01 -11.67 14.05
N LEU A 42 3.11 -11.48 12.73
CA LEU A 42 3.39 -12.57 11.76
C LEU A 42 4.64 -13.40 12.10
N ALA A 43 5.66 -12.78 12.72
CA ALA A 43 6.89 -13.44 13.17
C ALA A 43 6.69 -14.42 14.35
N ASP A 44 5.60 -14.28 15.10
CA ASP A 44 5.21 -15.21 16.17
C ASP A 44 4.45 -16.43 15.64
N TYR A 45 4.03 -16.36 14.38
CA TYR A 45 3.29 -17.43 13.71
C TYR A 45 4.10 -18.17 12.67
N ALA A 46 5.08 -17.56 12.00
CA ALA A 46 5.82 -18.20 10.92
C ALA A 46 7.26 -17.68 10.82
N GLU A 47 8.19 -18.59 10.52
CA GLU A 47 9.56 -18.27 10.15
C GLU A 47 9.64 -17.81 8.69
N LEU A 48 10.69 -17.06 8.34
CA LEU A 48 11.01 -16.74 6.94
C LEU A 48 11.46 -18.01 6.21
N ASP A 49 10.77 -18.37 5.14
CA ASP A 49 11.20 -19.45 4.23
C ASP A 49 12.19 -18.89 3.20
N MET A 50 13.47 -19.24 3.38
CA MET A 50 14.55 -18.79 2.50
C MET A 50 14.47 -19.36 1.09
N ALA A 51 13.86 -20.53 0.89
CA ALA A 51 13.70 -21.11 -0.44
C ALA A 51 12.61 -20.33 -1.21
N LEU A 52 11.46 -20.08 -0.57
CA LEU A 52 10.43 -19.23 -1.15
C LEU A 52 10.93 -17.82 -1.43
N ALA A 53 11.71 -17.23 -0.50
CA ALA A 53 12.29 -15.91 -0.68
C ALA A 53 13.31 -15.87 -1.83
N GLY A 54 14.21 -16.86 -1.91
CA GLY A 54 15.23 -16.97 -2.95
C GLY A 54 14.66 -17.17 -4.36
N ASP A 55 13.54 -17.88 -4.47
CA ASP A 55 12.80 -18.05 -5.73
C ASP A 55 11.80 -16.91 -6.01
N GLU A 56 11.70 -15.94 -5.10
CA GLU A 56 10.70 -14.89 -5.08
C GLU A 56 9.25 -15.41 -5.27
N ARG A 57 8.87 -16.44 -4.52
CA ARG A 57 7.52 -17.04 -4.54
C ARG A 57 6.79 -16.74 -3.23
N PRO A 58 6.26 -15.51 -3.04
CA PRO A 58 5.55 -15.17 -1.81
C PRO A 58 4.24 -15.94 -1.71
N ASN A 59 3.86 -16.27 -0.49
CA ASN A 59 2.61 -16.97 -0.17
C ASN A 59 1.60 -16.12 0.60
N LEU A 60 1.95 -14.86 0.88
CA LEU A 60 1.03 -13.87 1.42
C LEU A 60 1.39 -12.47 0.88
N TYR A 61 0.37 -11.70 0.55
CA TYR A 61 0.47 -10.26 0.33
C TYR A 61 -0.40 -9.55 1.35
N THR A 62 0.05 -8.38 1.79
CA THR A 62 -0.71 -7.55 2.73
C THR A 62 -0.63 -6.10 2.33
N PHE A 63 -1.72 -5.38 2.55
CA PHE A 63 -1.65 -3.95 2.82
C PHE A 63 -1.57 -3.74 4.33
N ASN A 64 -0.75 -2.80 4.78
CA ASN A 64 -0.61 -2.38 6.18
C ASN A 64 -0.35 -3.53 7.18
N GLY A 65 0.38 -4.56 6.74
CA GLY A 65 0.99 -5.58 7.61
C GLY A 65 0.14 -6.81 7.91
N TYR A 66 -1.13 -6.86 7.52
CA TYR A 66 -1.98 -8.06 7.67
C TYR A 66 -3.06 -8.18 6.59
N LYS A 67 -3.60 -9.39 6.41
CA LYS A 67 -4.44 -9.76 5.26
C LYS A 67 -5.72 -8.92 5.11
N THR A 68 -6.35 -8.54 6.22
CA THR A 68 -7.64 -7.86 6.23
C THR A 68 -7.54 -6.38 6.58
N ALA A 69 -6.33 -5.79 6.57
CA ALA A 69 -6.12 -4.48 7.18
C ALA A 69 -7.02 -3.36 6.65
N LEU A 70 -7.16 -3.27 5.33
CA LEU A 70 -8.01 -2.27 4.70
C LEU A 70 -9.49 -2.68 4.64
N ALA A 71 -9.83 -3.94 4.95
CA ALA A 71 -11.21 -4.37 5.14
C ALA A 71 -11.70 -4.01 6.56
N ASP A 72 -10.86 -4.23 7.56
CA ASP A 72 -11.16 -3.94 8.97
C ASP A 72 -11.10 -2.43 9.25
N ASN A 73 -10.14 -1.74 8.64
CA ASN A 73 -9.95 -0.29 8.74
C ASN A 73 -9.92 0.34 7.34
N PRO A 74 -11.08 0.47 6.68
CA PRO A 74 -11.15 0.99 5.32
C PRO A 74 -10.82 2.48 5.26
N LEU A 75 -10.28 2.91 4.10
CA LEU A 75 -10.13 4.32 3.77
C LEU A 75 -11.54 4.92 3.54
N ARG A 76 -11.83 6.08 4.14
CA ARG A 76 -13.18 6.69 4.15
C ARG A 76 -13.17 8.14 3.71
N ALA A 77 -13.69 8.41 2.52
CA ALA A 77 -13.88 9.75 1.98
C ALA A 77 -15.37 10.04 1.76
N THR A 78 -15.72 11.33 1.70
CA THR A 78 -17.04 11.80 1.28
C THR A 78 -17.01 12.10 -0.22
N GLU A 79 -18.14 11.92 -0.92
CA GLU A 79 -18.29 12.35 -2.31
C GLU A 79 -17.77 13.78 -2.53
N GLY A 80 -17.00 13.97 -3.61
CA GLY A 80 -16.35 15.24 -3.95
C GLY A 80 -15.05 15.52 -3.20
N ASN A 81 -14.59 14.66 -2.29
CA ASN A 81 -13.29 14.83 -1.65
C ASN A 81 -12.15 14.58 -2.66
N ARG A 82 -11.16 15.47 -2.61
CA ARG A 82 -9.80 15.24 -3.13
C ARG A 82 -9.05 14.40 -2.10
N VAL A 83 -8.63 13.21 -2.51
CA VAL A 83 -7.92 12.25 -1.67
C VAL A 83 -6.49 12.13 -2.15
N ARG A 84 -5.52 12.18 -1.23
CA ARG A 84 -4.12 11.83 -1.48
C ARG A 84 -3.75 10.54 -0.75
N ILE A 85 -3.08 9.64 -1.45
CA ILE A 85 -2.55 8.40 -0.89
C ILE A 85 -1.03 8.41 -1.02
N PHE A 86 -0.35 8.31 0.11
CA PHE A 86 1.07 8.02 0.17
C PHE A 86 1.24 6.50 0.22
N PHE A 87 1.59 5.94 -0.94
CA PHE A 87 1.77 4.51 -1.10
C PHE A 87 3.24 4.14 -1.00
N VAL A 88 3.53 3.07 -0.27
CA VAL A 88 4.87 2.47 -0.22
C VAL A 88 4.77 1.02 -0.65
N ASN A 89 5.64 0.63 -1.57
CA ASN A 89 5.89 -0.78 -1.79
C ASN A 89 7.14 -1.19 -1.00
N GLY A 90 6.93 -1.86 0.14
CA GLY A 90 8.02 -2.39 0.94
C GLY A 90 8.73 -3.56 0.26
N GLY A 91 8.02 -4.30 -0.60
CA GLY A 91 8.53 -5.53 -1.21
C GLY A 91 8.64 -6.69 -0.20
N PRO A 92 9.75 -7.45 -0.21
CA PRO A 92 11.07 -7.01 -0.71
C PRO A 92 11.34 -7.10 -2.22
N ASN A 93 10.60 -7.91 -2.97
CA ASN A 93 10.92 -8.27 -4.36
C ASN A 93 9.83 -7.88 -5.37
N LYS A 94 8.55 -7.86 -4.97
CA LYS A 94 7.45 -7.76 -5.94
C LYS A 94 7.05 -6.33 -6.23
N ILE A 95 6.81 -6.05 -7.52
CA ILE A 95 6.22 -4.79 -7.97
C ILE A 95 4.74 -4.79 -7.61
N SER A 96 4.25 -3.66 -7.10
CA SER A 96 2.83 -3.41 -6.95
C SER A 96 2.31 -2.75 -8.23
N ASN A 97 1.33 -3.37 -8.89
CA ASN A 97 0.54 -2.68 -9.92
C ASN A 97 -0.66 -2.06 -9.21
N PHE A 98 -0.44 -0.91 -8.58
CA PHE A 98 -1.40 -0.30 -7.66
C PHE A 98 -2.56 0.33 -8.42
N HIS A 99 -3.79 -0.02 -8.02
CA HIS A 99 -5.02 0.34 -8.70
C HIS A 99 -6.19 0.40 -7.71
N PHE A 100 -7.09 1.35 -7.90
CA PHE A 100 -8.41 1.33 -7.26
C PHE A 100 -9.46 1.00 -8.32
N ILE A 101 -10.15 -0.13 -8.15
CA ILE A 101 -11.22 -0.53 -9.07
C ILE A 101 -12.31 0.52 -9.07
N GLY A 102 -12.58 1.11 -10.24
CA GLY A 102 -13.61 2.13 -10.43
C GLY A 102 -13.14 3.57 -10.15
N GLN A 103 -11.83 3.82 -10.04
CA GLN A 103 -11.25 5.16 -9.90
C GLN A 103 -10.16 5.40 -10.95
N ILE A 104 -9.88 6.68 -11.21
CA ILE A 104 -8.74 7.13 -12.01
C ILE A 104 -7.89 8.02 -11.08
N PHE A 105 -6.57 7.88 -11.15
CA PHE A 105 -5.67 8.79 -10.46
C PHE A 105 -5.48 10.05 -11.30
N ASP A 106 -6.01 11.17 -10.81
CA ASP A 106 -5.84 12.48 -11.42
C ASP A 106 -4.36 12.84 -11.52
N LYS A 107 -3.59 12.52 -10.47
CA LYS A 107 -2.13 12.73 -10.44
C LYS A 107 -1.41 11.57 -9.79
N VAL A 108 -0.30 11.17 -10.41
CA VAL A 108 0.62 10.19 -9.85
C VAL A 108 2.04 10.76 -9.87
N ALA A 109 2.71 10.70 -8.73
CA ALA A 109 4.13 11.03 -8.61
C ALA A 109 4.89 9.81 -8.07
N VAL A 110 5.83 9.30 -8.85
CA VAL A 110 6.76 8.24 -8.41
C VAL A 110 8.05 8.93 -7.94
N GLY A 111 8.36 8.85 -6.64
CA GLY A 111 9.47 9.60 -6.04
C GLY A 111 9.13 11.08 -5.73
N LEU A 112 9.95 12.03 -6.22
CA LEU A 112 9.80 13.46 -5.93
C LEU A 112 8.57 14.06 -6.64
N PRO A 113 7.57 14.61 -5.92
CA PRO A 113 6.38 15.21 -6.51
C PRO A 113 6.69 16.60 -7.09
N ARG A 114 7.41 16.63 -8.21
CA ARG A 114 7.60 17.85 -9.01
C ARG A 114 6.44 18.02 -9.98
N PRO A 115 5.85 19.22 -10.12
CA PRO A 115 4.74 19.46 -11.04
C PRO A 115 4.98 19.00 -12.48
N THR A 116 6.22 19.08 -12.95
CA THR A 116 6.63 18.68 -14.31
C THR A 116 6.85 17.17 -14.47
N GLN A 117 6.73 16.39 -13.40
CA GLN A 117 6.99 14.94 -13.38
C GLN A 117 5.78 14.13 -12.91
N MET A 118 4.62 14.78 -12.76
CA MET A 118 3.37 14.08 -12.44
C MET A 118 2.77 13.46 -13.70
N GLN A 119 2.43 12.18 -13.59
CA GLN A 119 1.60 11.49 -14.58
C GLN A 119 0.14 11.81 -14.27
N MET A 120 -0.67 11.98 -15.32
CA MET A 120 -2.04 12.47 -15.21
C MET A 120 -3.00 11.42 -15.75
N ASN A 121 -4.15 11.26 -15.10
CA ASN A 121 -5.24 10.37 -15.53
C ASN A 121 -4.81 8.89 -15.66
N GLU A 122 -3.99 8.42 -14.72
CA GLU A 122 -3.51 7.04 -14.72
C GLU A 122 -4.53 6.09 -14.10
N GLU A 123 -4.74 4.93 -14.71
CA GLU A 123 -5.61 3.89 -14.14
C GLU A 123 -4.85 3.02 -13.14
N THR A 124 -3.62 2.63 -13.46
CA THR A 124 -2.80 1.69 -12.69
C THR A 124 -1.35 2.15 -12.76
N MET A 125 -0.62 2.10 -11.64
CA MET A 125 0.80 2.47 -11.61
C MET A 125 1.66 1.33 -11.06
N ALA A 126 2.74 1.03 -11.76
CA ALA A 126 3.78 0.15 -11.26
C ALA A 126 4.64 0.89 -10.21
N VAL A 127 4.67 0.37 -8.99
CA VAL A 127 5.51 0.86 -7.89
C VAL A 127 6.48 -0.25 -7.50
N THR A 128 7.76 -0.03 -7.71
CA THR A 128 8.82 -1.03 -7.46
C THR A 128 9.06 -1.24 -5.96
N PRO A 129 9.57 -2.41 -5.53
CA PRO A 129 9.92 -2.63 -4.12
C PRO A 129 10.96 -1.61 -3.65
N GLY A 130 10.88 -1.23 -2.37
CA GLY A 130 11.75 -0.22 -1.77
C GLY A 130 11.47 1.22 -2.24
N SER A 131 10.33 1.45 -2.90
CA SER A 131 9.96 2.77 -3.43
C SER A 131 8.59 3.23 -2.93
N ALA A 132 8.29 4.50 -3.17
CA ALA A 132 7.04 5.13 -2.81
C ALA A 132 6.48 5.94 -3.98
N ALA A 133 5.16 6.07 -4.00
CA ALA A 133 4.43 6.92 -4.92
C ALA A 133 3.32 7.68 -4.20
N MET A 134 2.99 8.86 -4.72
CA MET A 134 1.85 9.66 -4.28
C MET A 134 0.78 9.60 -5.35
N PHE A 135 -0.44 9.28 -4.94
CA PHE A 135 -1.62 9.23 -5.80
C PHE A 135 -2.62 10.29 -5.33
N GLU A 136 -3.17 11.09 -6.25
CA GLU A 136 -4.30 11.96 -6.00
C GLU A 136 -5.49 11.53 -6.87
N MET A 137 -6.69 11.54 -6.29
CA MET A 137 -7.93 11.29 -7.01
C MET A 137 -9.10 12.06 -6.38
N GLU A 138 -10.10 12.39 -7.19
CA GLU A 138 -11.41 12.88 -6.74
C GLU A 138 -12.44 11.77 -6.59
N THR A 139 -13.13 11.75 -5.45
CA THR A 139 -14.14 10.73 -5.13
C THR A 139 -15.52 11.11 -5.66
N LEU A 140 -15.72 10.96 -6.97
CA LEU A 140 -16.88 11.54 -7.67
C LEU A 140 -18.21 10.83 -7.46
N VAL A 141 -18.21 9.55 -7.07
CA VAL A 141 -19.43 8.74 -6.92
C VAL A 141 -19.39 7.99 -5.58
N PRO A 142 -20.49 7.97 -4.80
CA PRO A 142 -20.55 7.17 -3.57
C PRO A 142 -20.46 5.67 -3.88
N GLY A 143 -19.64 4.93 -3.13
CA GLY A 143 -19.50 3.50 -3.35
C GLY A 143 -18.45 2.83 -2.48
N LYS A 144 -18.29 1.51 -2.67
CA LYS A 144 -17.15 0.75 -2.14
C LYS A 144 -16.19 0.50 -3.30
N TYR A 145 -14.97 1.00 -3.17
CA TYR A 145 -13.90 0.84 -4.14
C TYR A 145 -12.88 -0.14 -3.59
N LEU A 146 -12.50 -1.14 -4.39
CA LEU A 146 -11.54 -2.16 -4.00
C LEU A 146 -10.13 -1.73 -4.42
N VAL A 147 -9.18 -1.93 -3.51
CA VAL A 147 -7.74 -1.73 -3.69
C VAL A 147 -7.00 -3.02 -3.42
#